data_AF-A0A1E8Z035-F1
#
_entry.id   AF-A0A1E8Z035-F1
#
_cell.length_a   1.000
_cell.length_b   1.000
_cell.length_c   1.000
_cell.angle_alpha   90.00
_cell.angle_beta   90.00
_cell.angle_gamma   90.00
#
_symmetry.space_group_name_H-M   'P 1'
#
loop_
_entity.id
_entity.type
_entity.pdbx_description
1 polymer ?
#
loop_
_entity_poly.entity_id
_entity_poly.type
_entity_poly.pdbx_seq_one_letter_code
_entity_poly.pdbx_strand_id
1 'polypeptide(L)'
;MEAESLEIFDHYDGLIIEGFGAGKLPPQLMLKFQDLLAKGGKIVKVSRAYNVITEDVYDYQGGGKQLKQVGIVFAQGLSGVKARIKLLVILNSRREASLAK
;
A
#
# COMPACT_ATOMS: atom_id res chain seq x y z
N MET A 1 4.71 4.58 -15.72
CA MET A 1 3.38 4.15 -15.29
C MET A 1 2.43 5.18 -15.83
N GLU A 2 1.72 4.73 -16.85
CA GLU A 2 0.92 5.53 -17.75
C GLU A 2 -0.47 5.75 -17.10
N ALA A 3 -1.21 6.78 -17.52
CA ALA A 3 -2.50 7.13 -16.93
C ALA A 3 -3.52 5.96 -16.97
N GLU A 4 -3.47 5.15 -18.03
CA GLU A 4 -4.32 3.96 -18.19
C GLU A 4 -4.05 2.88 -17.13
N SER A 5 -2.80 2.77 -16.67
CA SER A 5 -2.44 1.86 -15.56
C SER A 5 -2.95 2.32 -14.20
N LEU A 6 -3.43 3.56 -14.08
CA LEU A 6 -4.00 4.12 -12.85
C LEU A 6 -5.51 3.89 -12.74
N GLU A 7 -6.22 3.75 -13.86
CA GLU A 7 -7.67 3.50 -13.88
C GLU A 7 -8.01 2.08 -13.45
N ILE A 8 -7.10 1.12 -13.66
CA ILE A 8 -7.31 -0.28 -13.25
C ILE A 8 -7.57 -0.43 -11.74
N PHE A 9 -7.12 0.52 -10.92
CA PHE A 9 -7.31 0.48 -9.46
C PHE A 9 -8.79 0.58 -9.06
N ASP A 10 -9.64 1.17 -9.89
CA ASP A 10 -11.07 1.31 -9.63
C ASP A 10 -11.82 -0.04 -9.64
N HIS A 11 -11.18 -1.12 -10.10
CA HIS A 11 -11.74 -2.47 -10.16
C HIS A 11 -11.23 -3.40 -9.03
N TYR A 12 -10.48 -2.88 -8.06
CA TYR A 12 -9.90 -3.70 -6.99
C TYR A 12 -10.27 -3.20 -5.60
N ASP A 13 -10.62 -4.12 -4.70
CA ASP A 13 -10.87 -3.81 -3.28
C ASP A 13 -9.58 -3.62 -2.47
N GLY A 14 -8.42 -3.94 -3.05
CA GLY A 14 -7.15 -3.69 -2.41
C GLY A 14 -5.93 -3.86 -3.31
N LEU A 15 -4.84 -3.23 -2.90
CA LEU A 15 -3.60 -3.10 -3.65
C LEU A 15 -2.39 -3.48 -2.79
N ILE A 16 -1.47 -4.27 -3.36
CA ILE A 16 -0.14 -4.50 -2.80
C ILE A 16 0.88 -3.71 -3.61
N ILE A 17 1.67 -2.87 -2.93
CA ILE A 17 2.74 -2.09 -3.54
C ILE A 17 4.09 -2.68 -3.12
N GLU A 18 4.81 -3.24 -4.09
CA GLU A 18 6.19 -3.72 -3.90
C GLU A 18 7.20 -2.62 -4.21
N GLY A 19 7.56 -1.84 -3.18
CA GLY A 19 8.52 -0.75 -3.31
C GLY A 19 9.96 -1.18 -3.00
N PHE A 20 10.92 -0.38 -3.46
CA PHE A 20 12.32 -0.46 -3.02
C PHE A 20 12.58 0.48 -1.85
N GLY A 21 13.42 0.05 -0.90
CA GLY A 21 13.95 0.89 0.18
C GLY A 21 12.87 1.51 1.10
N ALA A 22 13.13 2.74 1.54
CA ALA A 22 12.27 3.53 2.43
C ALA A 22 10.89 3.88 1.83
N GLY A 23 10.63 3.54 0.57
CA GLY A 23 9.26 3.41 0.13
C GLY A 23 8.61 4.62 -0.53
N LYS A 24 9.41 5.42 -1.21
CA LYS A 24 8.95 6.56 -2.00
C LYS A 24 8.13 6.07 -3.19
N LEU A 25 7.01 6.72 -3.47
CA LEU A 25 6.18 6.46 -4.64
C LEU A 25 6.02 7.73 -5.47
N PRO A 26 5.78 7.61 -6.79
CA PRO A 26 5.54 8.78 -7.64
C PRO A 26 4.37 9.62 -7.09
N PRO A 27 4.52 10.96 -6.97
CA PRO A 27 3.49 11.85 -6.43
C PRO A 27 2.13 11.73 -7.12
N GLN A 28 2.14 11.50 -8.43
CA GLN A 28 0.94 11.33 -9.26
C GLN A 28 0.06 10.12 -8.91
N LEU A 29 0.55 9.17 -8.10
CA LEU A 29 -0.27 8.06 -7.60
C LEU A 29 -1.13 8.46 -6.39
N MET A 30 -0.79 9.57 -5.71
CA MET A 30 -1.40 9.93 -4.43
C MET A 30 -2.91 10.14 -4.51
N LEU A 31 -3.39 10.81 -5.57
CA LEU A 31 -4.81 11.05 -5.76
C LEU A 31 -5.58 9.72 -5.88
N LYS A 32 -5.07 8.80 -6.70
CA LYS A 32 -5.69 7.48 -6.90
C LYS A 32 -5.64 6.60 -5.65
N PHE A 33 -4.59 6.71 -4.84
CA PHE A 33 -4.56 6.02 -3.55
C PHE A 33 -5.61 6.55 -2.61
N GLN A 34 -5.81 7.87 -2.56
CA GLN A 34 -6.86 8.48 -1.75
C GLN A 34 -8.25 8.07 -2.24
N ASP A 35 -8.49 8.05 -3.55
CA ASP A 35 -9.76 7.61 -4.14
C ASP A 35 -10.09 6.16 -3.75
N LEU A 36 -9.11 5.24 -3.87
CA LEU A 36 -9.30 3.84 -3.49
C LEU A 36 -9.56 3.68 -1.98
N LEU A 37 -8.81 4.39 -1.14
CA LEU A 37 -8.97 4.34 0.31
C LEU A 37 -10.32 4.95 0.75
N ALA A 38 -10.78 6.02 0.11
CA ALA A 38 -12.07 6.66 0.37
C ALA A 38 -13.26 5.74 0.06
N LYS A 39 -13.11 4.83 -0.92
CA LYS A 39 -14.08 3.77 -1.24
C LYS A 39 -14.05 2.58 -0.27
N GLY A 40 -13.19 2.63 0.77
CA GLY A 40 -13.00 1.55 1.73
C GLY A 40 -11.98 0.49 1.33
N GLY A 41 -11.31 0.69 0.18
CA GLY A 41 -10.25 -0.19 -0.28
C GLY A 41 -9.04 -0.21 0.66
N LYS A 42 -8.20 -1.24 0.54
CA LYS A 42 -7.02 -1.41 1.39
C LYS A 42 -5.74 -1.37 0.56
N ILE A 43 -4.83 -0.48 0.90
CA ILE A 43 -3.51 -0.39 0.26
C ILE A 43 -2.45 -0.83 1.26
N VAL A 44 -1.65 -1.83 0.87
CA VAL A 44 -0.56 -2.36 1.68
C VAL A 44 0.74 -2.20 0.92
N LYS A 45 1.74 -1.69 1.60
CA LYS A 45 3.09 -1.57 1.08
C LYS A 45 4.00 -2.60 1.73
N VAL A 46 4.81 -3.25 0.90
CA VAL A 46 5.93 -4.11 1.31
C VAL A 46 7.25 -3.61 0.72
N SER A 47 8.37 -4.11 1.23
CA SER A 47 9.70 -3.87 0.66
C SER A 47 10.14 -5.06 -0.19
N ARG A 48 10.74 -4.80 -1.35
CA ARG A 48 11.45 -5.82 -2.16
C ARG A 48 12.80 -6.22 -1.56
N ALA A 49 13.38 -5.37 -0.72
CA ALA A 49 14.62 -5.66 -0.02
C ALA A 49 14.36 -6.35 1.32
N TYR A 50 15.03 -7.49 1.54
CA TYR A 50 14.96 -8.25 2.78
C TYR A 50 15.43 -7.37 3.96
N ASN A 51 14.67 -7.35 5.06
CA ASN A 51 14.98 -6.61 6.30
C ASN A 51 15.09 -5.07 6.19
N VAL A 52 14.67 -4.45 5.08
CA VAL A 52 14.59 -2.97 5.05
C VAL A 52 13.29 -2.51 5.67
N ILE A 53 13.41 -1.71 6.73
CA ILE A 53 12.28 -1.05 7.38
C ILE A 53 11.80 0.06 6.44
N THR A 54 10.50 0.05 6.14
CA THR A 54 9.89 1.21 5.49
C THR A 54 9.64 2.25 6.57
N GLU A 55 10.40 3.33 6.56
CA GLU A 55 10.28 4.39 7.55
C GLU A 55 9.49 5.59 7.00
N ASP A 56 8.78 6.26 7.89
CA ASP A 56 7.90 7.42 7.64
C ASP A 56 8.65 8.76 7.80
N VAL A 57 9.91 8.82 7.37
CA VAL A 57 10.80 9.97 7.63
C VAL A 57 10.64 11.09 6.60
N TYR A 58 10.29 10.75 5.36
CA TYR A 58 10.24 11.72 4.28
C TYR A 58 8.88 12.40 4.17
N ASP A 59 8.86 13.71 4.45
CA ASP A 59 7.67 14.57 4.44
C ASP A 59 7.57 15.39 3.14
N TYR A 60 7.25 14.69 2.05
CA TYR A 60 6.91 15.31 0.78
C TYR A 60 5.88 14.44 0.05
N GLN A 61 5.32 14.95 -1.06
CA GLN A 61 4.29 14.22 -1.79
C GLN A 61 4.78 12.85 -2.30
N GLY A 62 4.13 11.76 -1.90
CA GLY A 62 4.59 10.38 -2.21
C GLY A 62 5.74 9.87 -1.34
N GLY A 63 6.18 10.66 -0.35
CA GLY A 63 7.11 10.24 0.70
C GLY A 63 6.45 9.33 1.74
N GLY A 64 7.25 8.50 2.41
CA GLY A 64 6.76 7.49 3.37
C GLY A 64 5.85 8.06 4.47
N LYS A 65 6.12 9.28 4.96
CA LYS A 65 5.28 9.96 5.96
C LYS A 65 3.87 10.20 5.44
N GLN A 66 3.77 10.80 4.25
CA GLN A 66 2.48 11.10 3.64
C GLN A 66 1.73 9.81 3.29
N LEU A 67 2.42 8.80 2.75
CA LEU A 67 1.81 7.49 2.42
C LEU A 67 1.16 6.87 3.66
N LYS A 68 1.83 6.91 4.82
CA LYS A 68 1.30 6.40 6.08
C LYS A 68 0.13 7.25 6.59
N GLN A 69 0.23 8.58 6.52
CA GLN A 69 -0.82 9.51 6.94
C GLN A 69 -2.12 9.34 6.14
N VAL A 70 -2.04 9.06 4.84
CA VAL A 70 -3.24 8.84 4.02
C VAL A 70 -3.88 7.47 4.28
N GLY A 71 -3.24 6.58 5.04
CA GLY A 71 -3.80 5.28 5.46
C GLY A 71 -3.20 4.06 4.76
N ILE A 72 -2.08 4.20 4.04
CA ILE A 72 -1.38 3.05 3.47
C ILE A 72 -0.70 2.26 4.60
N VAL A 73 -0.97 0.95 4.64
CA VAL A 73 -0.44 0.06 5.69
C VAL A 73 0.95 -0.43 5.30
N PHE A 74 1.92 -0.25 6.20
CA PHE A 74 3.29 -0.72 5.97
C PHE A 74 3.45 -2.10 6.61
N ALA A 75 3.52 -3.14 5.78
CA ALA A 75 3.66 -4.52 6.23
C ALA A 75 5.13 -4.93 6.33
N GLN A 76 5.71 -4.78 7.51
CA GLN A 76 7.10 -5.17 7.75
C GLN A 76 7.26 -6.70 7.81
N GLY A 77 8.36 -7.20 7.25
CA GLY A 77 8.69 -8.63 7.29
C GLY A 77 7.77 -9.56 6.48
N LEU A 78 6.86 -9.01 5.66
CA LEU A 78 6.07 -9.77 4.69
C LEU A 78 6.64 -9.59 3.28
N SER A 79 6.75 -10.69 2.53
CA SER A 79 6.92 -10.62 1.08
C SER A 79 5.61 -10.16 0.42
N GLY A 80 5.67 -9.63 -0.80
CA GLY A 80 4.47 -9.23 -1.55
C GLY A 80 3.46 -10.37 -1.71
N VAL A 81 3.93 -11.59 -1.96
CA VAL A 81 3.07 -12.79 -2.02
C VAL A 81 2.36 -13.06 -0.70
N LYS A 82 3.07 -13.01 0.44
CA LYS A 82 2.47 -13.21 1.77
C LYS A 82 1.47 -12.10 2.11
N ALA A 83 1.81 -10.85 1.80
CA ALA A 83 0.92 -9.71 2.00
C ALA A 83 -0.35 -9.82 1.14
N ARG A 84 -0.22 -10.25 -0.13
CA ARG A 84 -1.36 -10.48 -1.04
C ARG A 84 -2.31 -11.54 -0.49
N ILE A 85 -1.79 -12.68 -0.04
CA ILE A 85 -2.61 -13.74 0.56
C ILE A 85 -3.32 -13.23 1.82
N LYS A 86 -2.58 -12.55 2.71
CA LYS A 86 -3.15 -11.98 3.94
C LYS A 86 -4.26 -10.97 3.63
N LEU A 87 -4.05 -10.10 2.64
CA LEU A 87 -5.04 -9.12 2.21
C LEU A 87 -6.30 -9.80 1.64
N LEU A 88 -6.14 -10.80 0.77
CA LEU A 88 -7.27 -11.56 0.21
C LEU A 88 -8.11 -12.22 1.31
N VAL A 89 -7.47 -12.84 2.31
CA VAL A 89 -8.18 -13.44 3.45
C VAL A 89 -8.93 -12.39 4.25
N ILE A 90 -8.32 -11.23 4.52
CA ILE A 90 -8.94 -10.16 5.30
C ILE A 90 -10.13 -9.54 4.58
N LEU A 91 -10.01 -9.26 3.27
CA LEU A 91 -11.09 -8.70 2.46
C LEU A 91 -12.32 -9.63 2.39
N ASN A 92 -12.13 -10.94 2.54
CA ASN A 92 -13.21 -11.94 2.52
C ASN A 92 -13.60 -12.44 3.92
N SER A 93 -13.01 -11.88 4.98
CA SER A 93 -13.28 -12.27 6.36
C SER A 93 -14.44 -11.45 6.93
N ARG A 94 -15.28 -12.08 7.75
CA ARG A 94 -16.30 -11.37 8.57
C ARG A 94 -15.73 -10.81 9.88
N ARG A 95 -14.44 -11.04 10.15
CA ARG A 95 -13.73 -10.59 11.34
C ARG A 95 -12.73 -9.52 10.95
N GLU A 96 -12.64 -8.48 11.76
CA GLU A 96 -11.55 -7.53 11.67
C GLU A 96 -10.22 -8.22 12.00
N ALA A 97 -9.23 -7.95 11.17
CA ALA A 97 -7.87 -8.46 11.34
C ALA A 97 -6.88 -7.41 10.84
N SER A 98 -5.73 -7.32 11.51
CA SER A 98 -4.72 -6.31 11.20
C SER A 98 -3.91 -6.69 9.96
N LEU A 99 -3.79 -5.76 9.01
CA LEU A 99 -2.86 -5.87 7.88
C LEU A 99 -1.42 -5.61 8.32
N ALA A 100 -1.21 -4.78 9.35
CA ALA A 100 0.09 -4.56 9.95
C ALA A 100 0.64 -5.86 10.57
N LYS A 101 1.97 -5.93 10.66
CA LYS A 101 2.69 -6.94 11.44
C LYS A 101 3.70 -6.21 12.30
#